data_AF-A0AAV2H5M8-F1
#
_entry.id   AF-A0AAV2H5M8-F1
#
_cell.length_a   1.000
_cell.length_b   1.000
_cell.length_c   1.000
_cell.angle_alpha   90.00
_cell.angle_beta   90.00
_cell.angle_gamma   90.00
#
_symmetry.space_group_name_H-M   'P 1'
#
loop_
_entity.id
_entity.type
_entity.pdbx_description
1 polymer ?
#
loop_
_entity_poly.entity_id
_entity_poly.type
_entity_poly.pdbx_seq_one_letter_code
_entity_poly.pdbx_strand_id
1 'polypeptide(L)'
;MADGPRNTKKHEDFVKGPVGKKTVDALPGVGKANAKLLEEKGFTKASHVLSTFISKEVDKDRAKFKDAIQPYSGLNARQYDQLYKGLDAYTGQNM
;
A
#
# COMPACT_ATOMS: atom_id res chain seq x y z
N MET A 1 29.46 1.03 4.88
CA MET A 1 28.34 0.56 4.04
C MET A 1 27.07 1.24 4.50
N ALA A 2 26.48 2.14 3.70
CA ALA A 2 25.21 2.79 4.05
C ALA A 2 24.05 2.00 3.44
N ASP A 3 23.52 1.03 4.19
CA ASP A 3 22.23 0.41 3.88
C ASP A 3 21.15 1.44 4.30
N GLY A 4 20.93 2.44 3.45
CA GLY A 4 19.72 3.27 3.52
C GLY A 4 18.49 2.37 3.40
N PRO A 5 17.32 2.79 3.93
CA PRO A 5 16.13 1.93 3.92
C PRO A 5 15.92 1.43 2.50
N ARG A 6 15.96 0.11 2.28
CA ARG A 6 15.74 -0.51 0.98
C ARG A 6 14.30 -0.30 0.54
N ASN A 7 13.99 0.91 0.10
CA ASN A 7 12.85 1.18 -0.74
C ASN A 7 13.09 0.41 -2.03
N THR A 8 12.26 -0.58 -2.29
CA THR A 8 12.33 -1.34 -3.53
C THR A 8 12.05 -0.39 -4.69
N LYS A 9 12.61 -0.65 -5.88
CA LYS A 9 12.27 0.13 -7.10
C LYS A 9 10.76 0.29 -7.29
N LYS A 10 9.98 -0.69 -6.82
CA LYS A 10 8.51 -0.69 -6.78
C LYS A 10 7.94 0.41 -5.87
N HIS A 11 8.53 0.62 -4.69
CA HIS A 11 8.16 1.73 -3.80
C HIS A 11 8.45 3.09 -4.46
N GLU A 12 9.64 3.27 -5.03
CA GLU A 12 9.96 4.54 -5.72
C GLU A 12 9.06 4.81 -6.92
N ASP A 13 8.81 3.79 -7.74
CA ASP A 13 7.91 3.88 -8.88
C ASP A 13 6.49 4.24 -8.43
N PHE A 14 6.01 3.60 -7.36
CA PHE A 14 4.72 3.88 -6.76
C PHE A 14 4.60 5.34 -6.32
N VAL A 15 5.58 5.82 -5.55
CA VAL A 15 5.59 7.16 -4.95
C VAL A 15 5.71 8.28 -6.01
N LYS A 16 6.49 8.06 -7.08
CA LYS A 16 6.75 9.04 -8.15
C LYS A 16 5.62 9.20 -9.19
N GLY A 17 4.63 8.31 -9.23
CA GLY A 17 3.65 8.27 -10.32
C GLY A 17 2.19 8.25 -9.84
N PRO A 18 1.23 8.75 -10.64
CA PRO A 18 -0.16 8.85 -10.22
C PRO A 18 -0.76 7.46 -9.93
N VAL A 19 -1.24 7.26 -8.71
CA VAL A 19 -1.80 5.97 -8.25
C VAL A 19 -3.04 5.55 -9.04
N GLY A 20 -3.76 6.51 -9.62
CA GLY A 20 -5.10 6.32 -10.19
C GLY A 20 -5.20 5.26 -11.28
N LYS A 21 -4.11 4.98 -12.01
CA LYS A 21 -4.05 3.97 -13.08
C LYS A 21 -3.35 2.68 -12.65
N LYS A 22 -2.80 2.62 -11.44
CA LYS A 22 -2.05 1.48 -10.95
C LYS A 22 -2.98 0.45 -10.31
N THR A 23 -2.71 -0.83 -10.54
CA THR A 23 -3.41 -1.96 -9.90
C THR A 23 -2.87 -2.19 -8.49
N VAL A 24 -3.58 -2.96 -7.67
CA VAL A 24 -3.10 -3.32 -6.32
C VAL A 24 -1.78 -4.10 -6.33
N ASP A 25 -1.45 -4.78 -7.43
CA ASP A 25 -0.12 -5.39 -7.59
C ASP A 25 0.99 -4.35 -7.66
N ALA A 26 0.73 -3.11 -8.07
CA ALA A 26 1.78 -2.07 -8.07
C ALA A 26 2.13 -1.57 -6.66
N LEU A 27 1.32 -1.89 -5.65
CA LEU A 27 1.57 -1.46 -4.28
C LEU A 27 2.83 -2.15 -3.71
N PRO A 28 3.68 -1.41 -2.98
CA PRO A 28 4.82 -2.01 -2.31
C PRO A 28 4.36 -3.03 -1.27
N GLY A 29 5.07 -4.15 -1.17
CA GLY A 29 4.70 -5.26 -0.28
C GLY A 29 3.58 -6.17 -0.80
N VAL A 30 2.73 -5.70 -1.71
CA VAL A 30 1.70 -6.52 -2.37
C VAL A 30 2.32 -7.24 -3.58
N GLY A 31 2.19 -8.56 -3.62
CA GLY A 31 2.56 -9.37 -4.79
C GLY A 31 1.32 -9.92 -5.50
N LYS A 32 1.49 -10.51 -6.69
CA LYS A 32 0.41 -11.04 -7.54
C LYS A 32 -0.63 -11.91 -6.82
N ALA A 33 -0.20 -12.78 -5.89
CA ALA A 33 -1.12 -13.61 -5.13
C ALA A 33 -2.02 -12.78 -4.20
N ASN A 34 -1.43 -11.84 -3.46
CA ASN A 34 -2.15 -10.96 -2.54
C ASN A 34 -2.98 -9.91 -3.30
N ALA A 35 -2.49 -9.46 -4.46
CA ALA A 35 -3.22 -8.62 -5.38
C ALA A 35 -4.50 -9.32 -5.84
N LYS A 36 -4.41 -10.58 -6.24
CA LYS A 36 -5.58 -11.37 -6.65
C LYS A 36 -6.61 -11.50 -5.52
N LEU A 37 -6.17 -11.73 -4.28
CA LEU A 37 -7.06 -11.77 -3.11
C LEU A 37 -7.78 -10.43 -2.88
N LEU A 38 -7.06 -9.32 -3.01
CA LEU A 38 -7.62 -7.98 -2.93
C LEU A 38 -8.60 -7.71 -4.08
N GLU A 39 -8.27 -8.13 -5.30
CA GLU A 39 -9.12 -8.03 -6.49
C GLU A 39 -10.44 -8.80 -6.31
N GLU A 40 -10.39 -10.02 -5.77
CA GLU A 40 -11.58 -10.82 -5.46
C GLU A 40 -12.49 -10.17 -4.40
N LYS A 41 -11.94 -9.27 -3.58
CA LYS A 41 -12.68 -8.49 -2.58
C LYS A 41 -13.16 -7.13 -3.10
N GLY A 42 -12.85 -6.77 -4.35
CA GLY A 42 -13.24 -5.49 -4.96
C GLY A 42 -12.16 -4.39 -4.88
N PHE A 43 -11.00 -4.70 -4.29
CA PHE A 43 -9.82 -3.83 -4.30
C PHE A 43 -8.97 -4.11 -5.55
N THR A 44 -9.47 -3.69 -6.71
CA THR A 44 -8.77 -3.91 -7.99
C THR A 44 -7.70 -2.86 -8.31
N LYS A 45 -7.87 -1.65 -7.78
CA LYS A 45 -6.99 -0.51 -8.05
C LYS A 45 -6.26 -0.06 -6.79
N ALA A 46 -5.01 0.35 -6.96
CA ALA A 46 -4.21 0.94 -5.89
C ALA A 46 -4.87 2.20 -5.31
N SER A 47 -5.60 2.95 -6.14
CA SER A 47 -6.40 4.10 -5.72
C SER A 47 -7.46 3.76 -4.69
N HIS A 48 -8.04 2.55 -4.74
CA HIS A 48 -9.05 2.14 -3.76
C HIS A 48 -8.42 1.93 -2.38
N VAL A 49 -7.27 1.25 -2.34
CA VAL A 49 -6.48 1.04 -1.11
C VAL A 49 -5.95 2.35 -0.56
N LEU A 50 -5.44 3.24 -1.43
CA LEU A 50 -4.98 4.57 -1.03
C LEU A 50 -6.13 5.41 -0.46
N SER A 51 -7.32 5.37 -1.08
CA SER A 51 -8.47 6.11 -0.57
C SER A 51 -8.89 5.60 0.81
N THR A 52 -8.90 4.28 1.03
CA THR A 52 -9.13 3.70 2.35
C THR A 52 -8.06 4.15 3.34
N PHE A 53 -6.79 4.15 2.93
CA PHE A 53 -5.67 4.59 3.76
C PHE A 53 -5.82 6.05 4.20
N ILE A 54 -6.06 6.97 3.26
CA ILE A 54 -6.25 8.40 3.54
C ILE A 54 -7.42 8.62 4.52
N SER A 55 -8.55 7.93 4.30
CA SER A 55 -9.69 8.02 5.21
C SER A 55 -9.38 7.54 6.63
N LYS A 56 -8.43 6.61 6.81
CA LYS A 56 -7.99 6.11 8.12
C LYS A 56 -6.81 6.89 8.71
N GLU A 57 -5.98 7.51 7.88
CA GLU A 57 -4.91 8.41 8.29
C GLU A 57 -5.42 9.73 8.88
N VAL A 58 -6.64 10.16 8.52
CA VAL A 58 -7.33 11.24 9.24
C VAL A 58 -7.42 10.94 10.75
N ASP A 59 -7.66 9.67 11.10
CA ASP A 59 -7.65 9.19 12.48
C ASP A 59 -6.24 8.79 12.98
N LYS A 60 -5.20 8.89 12.13
CA LYS A 60 -3.81 8.40 12.34
C LYS A 60 -3.72 6.95 12.84
N ASP A 61 -4.73 6.15 12.55
CA ASP A 61 -4.88 4.85 13.18
C ASP A 61 -4.32 3.74 12.28
N ARG A 62 -3.02 3.49 12.47
CA ARG A 62 -2.28 2.40 11.80
C ARG A 62 -2.96 1.04 12.00
N ALA A 63 -3.59 0.84 13.16
CA ALA A 63 -4.22 -0.43 13.53
C ALA A 63 -5.55 -0.61 12.80
N LYS A 64 -6.38 0.44 12.69
CA LYS A 64 -7.61 0.41 11.89
C LYS A 64 -7.34 0.10 10.42
N PHE A 65 -6.32 0.72 9.82
CA PHE A 65 -5.96 0.40 8.43
C PHE A 65 -5.52 -1.07 8.31
N LYS A 66 -4.71 -1.54 9.26
CA LYS A 66 -4.27 -2.94 9.31
C LYS A 66 -5.47 -3.88 9.39
N ASP A 67 -6.35 -3.66 10.34
CA ASP A 67 -7.54 -4.47 10.58
C ASP A 67 -8.49 -4.47 9.38
N ALA A 68 -8.61 -3.33 8.68
CA ALA A 68 -9.43 -3.22 7.49
C ALA A 68 -8.89 -4.01 6.29
N ILE A 69 -7.57 -4.07 6.08
CA ILE A 69 -7.00 -4.74 4.89
C ILE A 69 -6.51 -6.16 5.16
N GLN A 70 -6.11 -6.47 6.38
CA GLN A 70 -5.55 -7.77 6.76
C GLN A 70 -6.45 -8.98 6.43
N PRO A 71 -7.79 -8.94 6.67
CA PRO A 71 -8.66 -10.07 6.32
C PRO A 71 -8.81 -10.29 4.81
N TYR A 72 -8.46 -9.31 3.98
CA TYR A 72 -8.63 -9.37 2.52
C TYR A 72 -7.31 -9.55 1.79
N SER A 73 -6.21 -9.05 2.35
CA SER A 73 -4.94 -8.93 1.66
C SER A 73 -3.99 -10.10 1.84
N GLY A 74 -4.18 -10.90 2.91
CA GLY A 74 -3.26 -11.99 3.24
C GLY A 74 -1.81 -11.54 3.48
N LEU A 75 -1.60 -10.24 3.71
CA LEU A 75 -0.26 -9.66 3.87
C LEU A 75 0.33 -10.08 5.20
N ASN A 76 1.57 -10.56 5.17
CA ASN A 76 2.32 -10.77 6.40
C ASN A 76 2.86 -9.42 6.94
N ALA A 77 3.32 -9.39 8.19
CA ALA A 77 3.77 -8.18 8.88
C ALA A 77 4.82 -7.37 8.09
N ARG A 78 5.76 -8.05 7.42
CA ARG A 78 6.78 -7.40 6.57
C ARG A 78 6.18 -6.73 5.33
N GLN A 79 5.26 -7.42 4.66
CA GLN A 79 4.61 -6.89 3.46
C GLN A 79 3.69 -5.72 3.81
N TYR A 80 2.97 -5.83 4.93
CA TYR A 80 2.15 -4.75 5.45
C TYR A 80 2.98 -3.51 5.79
N ASP A 81 4.14 -3.68 6.43
CA ASP A 81 5.04 -2.55 6.74
C ASP A 81 5.53 -1.85 5.45
N GLN A 82 5.88 -2.62 4.41
CA GLN A 82 6.25 -2.06 3.11
C GLN A 82 5.08 -1.33 2.43
N LEU A 83 3.87 -1.89 2.51
CA LEU A 83 2.66 -1.25 1.98
C LEU A 83 2.39 0.06 2.69
N TYR A 84 2.38 0.05 4.03
CA TYR A 84 2.12 1.23 4.83
C TYR A 84 3.14 2.33 4.52
N LYS A 85 4.43 2.01 4.55
CA LYS A 85 5.50 2.99 4.25
C LYS A 85 5.37 3.58 2.85
N GLY A 86 4.96 2.79 1.86
CA GLY A 86 4.70 3.28 0.51
C GLY A 86 3.50 4.20 0.40
N LEU A 87 2.43 3.91 1.13
CA LEU A 87 1.25 4.77 1.18
C LEU A 87 1.55 6.08 1.91
N ASP A 88 2.20 6.01 3.07
CA ASP A 88 2.65 7.15 3.89
C ASP A 88 3.62 8.08 3.12
N ALA A 89 4.59 7.49 2.41
CA ALA A 89 5.50 8.27 1.56
C ALA A 89 4.77 8.89 0.36
N TYR A 90 3.78 8.18 -0.21
CA TYR A 90 2.99 8.72 -1.32
C TYR A 90 2.10 9.89 -0.86
N THR A 91 1.40 9.75 0.27
CA THR A 91 0.56 10.81 0.84
C THR A 91 1.41 12.01 1.23
N GLY A 92 2.54 11.81 1.92
CA GLY A 92 3.45 12.90 2.28
C GLY A 92 4.11 13.62 1.09
N GLN A 93 4.18 12.99 -0.10
CA GLN A 93 4.74 13.60 -1.31
C GLN A 93 3.70 14.24 -2.23
N ASN A 94 2.49 13.66 -2.33
CA ASN A 94 1.48 14.04 -3.32
C ASN A 94 0.26 14.77 -2.73
N MET A 95 0.24 15.03 -1.43
CA MET A 95 -0.86 15.64 -0.68
C MET A 95 -0.39 16.87 0.09
#